data_AF-A0A9D7B9A7-F1
#
_entry.id   AF-A0A9D7B9A7-F1
#
_cell.length_a   1.000
_cell.length_b   1.000
_cell.length_c   1.000
_cell.angle_alpha   90.00
_cell.angle_beta   90.00
_cell.angle_gamma   90.00
#
_symmetry.space_group_name_H-M   'P 1'
#
loop_
_entity.id
_entity.type
_entity.pdbx_description
1 polymer ?
#
loop_
_entity_poly.entity_id
_entity_poly.type
_entity_poly.pdbx_seq_one_letter_code
_entity_poly.pdbx_strand_id
1 'polypeptide(L)'
;MHPVRTFLNALARQALGLSLLAGLLAAPLHMPDDAVQQPKPERSGTSTCSPKRCAAIVPIGGPFQLDQAPLDNLNAAPEAAIPDEWYNTVMANIASSEYHINYQEQAGAYQSPNRKQDLRITYRTDGFELKPRVDEDAWKVEISLDRIGKPGDWMLPSDKATITTHEASLVADHGGYTMDYHNGEEGMRQNFVVRERPQGDGP
;
A
#
# COMPACT_ATOMS: atom_id res chain seq x y z
N MET A 1 28.14 15.49 -52.16
CA MET A 1 28.38 16.92 -51.89
C MET A 1 27.42 17.75 -52.76
N HIS A 2 26.31 18.20 -52.18
CA HIS A 2 25.35 19.12 -52.82
C HIS A 2 24.98 20.19 -51.79
N PRO A 3 24.94 21.49 -52.15
CA PRO A 3 24.72 22.57 -51.19
C PRO A 3 23.25 22.97 -51.04
N VAL A 4 22.89 23.24 -49.78
CA VAL A 4 22.16 24.41 -49.25
C VAL A 4 20.91 24.89 -50.01
N ARG A 5 19.75 24.80 -49.33
CA ARG A 5 18.72 25.85 -49.40
C ARG A 5 18.18 26.17 -48.01
N THR A 6 18.64 27.32 -47.53
CA THR A 6 18.13 28.12 -46.42
C THR A 6 16.74 28.68 -46.76
N PHE A 7 15.77 28.58 -45.85
CA PHE A 7 14.63 29.49 -45.82
C PHE A 7 14.42 29.96 -44.38
N LEU A 8 14.79 31.23 -44.16
CA LEU A 8 14.26 32.05 -43.08
C LEU A 8 12.80 32.36 -43.38
N ASN A 9 11.94 32.33 -42.36
CA ASN A 9 10.80 33.24 -42.30
C ASN A 9 10.68 33.80 -40.88
N ALA A 10 10.33 35.08 -40.85
CA ALA A 10 10.48 36.00 -39.75
C ALA A 10 9.12 36.57 -39.31
N LEU A 11 9.16 37.31 -38.19
CA LEU A 11 8.16 38.23 -37.64
C LEU A 11 6.87 37.60 -37.07
N ALA A 12 6.63 37.63 -35.75
CA ALA A 12 6.34 38.78 -34.88
C ALA A 12 4.91 39.34 -35.01
N ARG A 13 4.11 39.20 -33.95
CA ARG A 13 3.17 40.24 -33.48
C ARG A 13 2.74 39.98 -32.02
N GLN A 14 2.96 41.01 -31.22
CA GLN A 14 2.47 41.20 -29.85
C GLN A 14 0.97 41.52 -29.86
N ALA A 15 0.26 41.20 -28.78
CA ALA A 15 -0.84 41.99 -28.27
C ALA A 15 -0.99 41.81 -26.75
N LEU A 16 -0.78 42.90 -26.02
CA LEU A 16 -1.09 43.10 -24.61
C LEU A 16 -2.60 43.27 -24.38
N GLY A 17 -3.07 42.91 -23.18
CA GLY A 17 -4.32 43.41 -22.60
C GLY A 17 -4.99 42.34 -21.74
N LEU A 18 -5.57 42.62 -20.57
CA LEU A 18 -5.69 43.82 -19.76
C LEU A 18 -6.19 43.30 -18.40
N SER A 19 -5.68 43.83 -17.29
CA SER A 19 -6.15 43.50 -15.93
C SER A 19 -7.64 43.82 -15.73
N LEU A 20 -8.33 42.96 -15.00
CA LEU A 20 -9.54 43.32 -14.26
C LEU A 20 -9.46 42.70 -12.85
N LEU A 21 -9.31 43.59 -11.87
CA LEU A 21 -9.62 43.34 -10.47
C LEU A 21 -11.12 43.10 -10.31
N ALA A 22 -11.50 42.10 -9.53
CA ALA A 22 -12.69 42.16 -8.69
C ALA A 22 -12.49 41.22 -7.50
N GLY A 23 -12.33 41.81 -6.32
CA GLY A 23 -12.33 41.09 -5.06
C GLY A 23 -13.74 40.62 -4.72
N LEU A 24 -13.82 39.44 -4.11
CA LEU A 24 -14.98 39.02 -3.33
C LEU A 24 -14.52 38.72 -1.89
N LEU A 25 -15.20 39.39 -0.97
CA LEU A 25 -15.15 39.22 0.47
C LEU A 25 -15.95 37.98 0.91
N ALA A 26 -15.55 37.46 2.07
CA ALA A 26 -16.28 36.56 2.99
C ALA A 26 -16.36 35.07 2.56
N ALA A 27 -16.09 34.08 3.41
CA ALA A 27 -16.11 34.02 4.87
C ALA A 27 -15.13 32.93 5.40
N PRO A 28 -14.65 33.01 6.65
CA PRO A 28 -13.98 31.88 7.28
C PRO A 28 -15.00 30.76 7.55
N LEU A 29 -14.90 29.66 6.80
CA LEU A 29 -15.53 28.41 7.21
C LEU A 29 -14.83 27.94 8.48
N HIS A 30 -15.51 28.19 9.59
CA HIS A 30 -15.30 27.59 10.89
C HIS A 30 -15.37 26.07 10.73
N MET A 31 -14.20 25.42 10.64
CA MET A 31 -14.10 23.97 10.76
C MET A 31 -14.29 23.61 12.24
N PRO A 32 -15.18 22.66 12.58
CA PRO A 32 -15.12 22.03 13.88
C PRO A 32 -13.78 21.30 14.01
N ASP A 33 -13.05 21.66 15.06
CA ASP A 33 -11.81 21.04 15.51
C ASP A 33 -12.15 19.66 16.12
N ASP A 34 -12.64 18.74 15.28
CA ASP A 34 -12.78 17.33 15.66
C ASP A 34 -11.41 16.69 15.51
N ALA A 35 -10.56 17.01 16.49
CA ALA A 35 -9.40 16.24 16.85
C ALA A 35 -9.83 14.77 16.97
N VAL A 36 -9.52 13.97 15.96
CA VAL A 36 -9.44 12.51 16.09
C VAL A 36 -8.36 12.25 17.13
N GLN A 37 -8.82 12.10 18.38
CA GLN A 37 -8.03 11.59 19.48
C GLN A 37 -7.53 10.21 19.08
N GLN A 38 -6.27 10.15 18.65
CA GLN A 38 -5.52 8.90 18.69
C GLN A 38 -5.60 8.39 20.14
N PRO A 39 -5.99 7.13 20.38
CA PRO A 39 -5.92 6.57 21.72
C PRO A 39 -4.46 6.52 22.15
N LYS A 40 -4.09 7.50 22.98
CA LYS A 40 -2.87 7.49 23.80
C LYS A 40 -2.88 6.19 24.61
N PRO A 41 -1.85 5.34 24.55
CA PRO A 41 -1.77 4.21 25.47
C PRO A 41 -1.56 4.75 26.88
N GLU A 42 -2.63 4.76 27.68
CA GLU A 42 -2.56 4.95 29.13
C GLU A 42 -1.76 3.81 29.75
N ARG A 43 -0.45 3.99 29.83
CA ARG A 43 0.37 3.31 30.83
C ARG A 43 0.32 4.16 32.11
N SER A 44 -0.66 3.90 32.95
CA SER A 44 -0.62 4.28 34.37
C SER A 44 -1.41 3.28 35.22
N GLY A 45 -0.91 2.04 35.25
CA GLY A 45 -1.22 1.11 36.33
C GLY A 45 -0.19 1.30 37.45
N THR A 46 -0.35 2.32 38.28
CA THR A 46 0.29 2.32 39.61
C THR A 46 -0.50 1.35 40.49
N SER A 47 -0.14 0.07 40.40
CA SER A 47 -0.61 -0.94 41.33
C SER A 47 0.05 -0.66 42.68
N THR A 48 -0.69 0.01 43.57
CA THR A 48 -0.33 0.14 44.98
C THR A 48 -0.45 -1.23 45.63
N CYS A 49 0.67 -1.94 45.67
CA CYS A 49 0.80 -3.20 46.37
C CYS A 49 0.64 -2.97 47.88
N SER A 50 -0.47 -3.45 48.44
CA SER A 50 -0.69 -3.51 49.89
C SER A 50 0.33 -4.47 50.53
N PRO A 51 0.97 -4.15 51.67
CA PRO A 51 2.15 -4.86 52.18
C PRO A 51 1.85 -6.23 52.83
N LYS A 52 0.72 -6.86 52.53
CA LYS A 52 0.36 -8.19 53.05
C LYS A 52 0.15 -9.18 51.90
N ARG A 53 1.27 -9.57 51.29
CA ARG A 53 1.53 -10.79 50.47
C ARG A 53 2.38 -10.45 49.24
N CYS A 54 3.59 -9.96 49.45
CA CYS A 54 4.66 -10.10 48.47
C CYS A 54 5.23 -11.52 48.60
N ALA A 55 4.59 -12.50 47.96
CA ALA A 55 5.30 -13.73 47.61
C ALA A 55 6.19 -13.39 46.42
N ALA A 56 7.50 -13.61 46.56
CA ALA A 56 8.47 -13.40 45.51
C ALA A 56 8.06 -14.18 44.25
N ILE A 57 7.96 -13.48 43.11
CA ILE A 57 7.87 -14.10 41.80
C ILE A 57 9.23 -14.79 41.57
N VAL A 58 9.24 -16.11 41.66
CA VAL A 58 10.42 -16.91 41.34
C VAL A 58 10.67 -16.79 39.83
N PRO A 59 11.92 -16.51 39.38
CA PRO A 59 12.22 -16.51 37.96
C PRO A 59 11.91 -17.90 37.38
N ILE A 60 11.07 -17.95 36.35
CA ILE A 60 10.78 -19.14 35.55
C ILE A 60 12.02 -19.38 34.68
N GLY A 61 13.08 -19.90 35.31
CA GLY A 61 14.37 -20.24 34.71
C GLY A 61 14.89 -21.58 35.21
N GLY A 62 14.01 -22.42 35.77
CA GLY A 62 14.31 -23.84 35.94
C GLY A 62 14.38 -24.53 34.58
N PRO A 63 15.03 -25.70 34.45
CA PRO A 63 14.89 -26.51 33.25
C PRO A 63 13.39 -26.67 32.95
N PHE A 64 13.00 -26.48 31.70
CA PHE A 64 11.66 -26.86 31.23
C PHE A 64 11.50 -28.36 31.49
N GLN A 65 11.02 -28.71 32.68
CA GLN A 65 10.46 -30.01 32.96
C GLN A 65 9.12 -29.98 32.23
N LEU A 66 9.02 -30.68 31.10
CA LEU A 66 7.72 -31.07 30.58
C LEU A 66 7.05 -31.84 31.72
N ASP A 67 6.11 -31.20 32.41
CA ASP A 67 5.17 -31.93 33.25
C ASP A 67 4.49 -32.92 32.30
N GLN A 68 4.98 -34.16 32.32
CA GLN A 68 4.31 -35.28 31.67
C GLN A 68 3.07 -35.55 32.51
N ALA A 69 2.05 -34.70 32.34
CA ALA A 69 0.69 -35.06 32.65
C ALA A 69 0.45 -36.45 32.04
N PRO A 70 -0.15 -37.40 32.77
CA PRO A 70 -0.37 -38.74 32.25
C PRO A 70 -1.15 -38.63 30.92
N LEU A 71 -0.47 -38.91 29.81
CA LEU A 71 -1.08 -38.95 28.48
C LEU A 71 -2.16 -40.05 28.38
N ASP A 72 -2.23 -40.92 29.40
CA ASP A 72 -3.11 -42.08 29.48
C ASP A 72 -4.60 -41.75 29.67
N ASN A 73 -4.96 -40.48 29.88
CA ASN A 73 -6.37 -40.06 30.03
C ASN A 73 -6.78 -38.87 29.14
N LEU A 74 -6.02 -38.61 28.08
CA LEU A 74 -6.62 -37.96 26.92
C LEU A 74 -7.38 -39.05 26.18
N ASN A 75 -8.64 -39.27 26.54
CA ASN A 75 -9.55 -39.98 25.64
C ASN A 75 -9.36 -39.34 24.27
N ALA A 76 -8.79 -40.09 23.32
CA ALA A 76 -8.69 -39.67 21.95
C ALA A 76 -10.10 -39.26 21.55
N ALA A 77 -10.33 -37.94 21.45
CA ALA A 77 -11.53 -37.45 20.84
C ALA A 77 -11.60 -38.20 19.49
N PRO A 78 -12.74 -38.81 19.14
CA PRO A 78 -12.84 -39.46 17.85
C PRO A 78 -12.36 -38.45 16.83
N GLU A 79 -11.32 -38.82 16.07
CA GLU A 79 -10.75 -37.99 15.02
C GLU A 79 -11.89 -37.70 14.07
N ALA A 80 -12.59 -36.59 14.34
CA ALA A 80 -13.76 -36.20 13.60
C ALA A 80 -13.21 -35.84 12.23
N ALA A 81 -13.37 -36.78 11.29
CA ALA A 81 -12.94 -36.60 9.92
C ALA A 81 -13.45 -35.23 9.47
N ILE A 82 -12.52 -34.33 9.19
CA ILE A 82 -12.86 -33.00 8.72
C ILE A 82 -13.65 -33.19 7.43
N PRO A 83 -14.88 -32.68 7.32
CA PRO A 83 -15.67 -32.87 6.11
C PRO A 83 -14.93 -32.29 4.90
N ASP A 84 -14.81 -33.09 3.82
CA ASP A 84 -14.08 -32.70 2.60
C ASP A 84 -14.57 -31.36 2.03
N GLU A 85 -15.87 -31.09 2.12
CA GLU A 85 -16.47 -29.82 1.68
C GLU A 85 -15.88 -28.62 2.44
N TRP A 86 -15.86 -28.69 3.77
CA TRP A 86 -15.30 -27.63 4.61
C TRP A 86 -13.83 -27.39 4.29
N TYR A 87 -13.06 -28.47 4.15
CA TYR A 87 -11.63 -28.39 3.84
C TYR A 87 -11.40 -27.69 2.49
N ASN A 88 -12.14 -28.09 1.46
CA ASN A 88 -12.05 -27.49 0.12
C ASN A 88 -12.41 -26.00 0.15
N THR A 89 -13.47 -25.61 0.87
CA THR A 89 -13.85 -24.20 1.03
C THR A 89 -12.75 -23.40 1.72
N VAL A 90 -12.19 -23.91 2.81
CA VAL A 90 -11.10 -23.23 3.53
C VAL A 90 -9.88 -23.06 2.64
N MET A 91 -9.49 -24.11 1.90
CA MET A 91 -8.32 -24.04 1.00
C MET A 91 -8.55 -23.07 -0.16
N ALA A 92 -9.75 -23.03 -0.74
CA ALA A 92 -10.09 -22.07 -1.78
C ALA A 92 -10.05 -20.63 -1.26
N ASN A 93 -10.58 -20.38 -0.05
CA ASN A 93 -10.55 -19.06 0.58
C ASN A 93 -9.12 -18.60 0.89
N ILE A 94 -8.27 -19.50 1.41
CA ILE A 94 -6.85 -19.22 1.63
C ILE A 94 -6.19 -18.85 0.30
N ALA A 95 -6.36 -19.67 -0.73
CA ALA A 95 -5.77 -19.43 -2.05
C ALA A 95 -6.23 -18.10 -2.67
N SER A 96 -7.50 -17.72 -2.50
CA SER A 96 -8.00 -16.42 -2.96
C SER A 96 -7.42 -15.26 -2.15
N SER A 97 -7.33 -15.41 -0.83
CA SER A 97 -6.82 -14.36 0.07
C SER A 97 -5.34 -14.06 -0.14
N GLU A 98 -4.56 -14.99 -0.69
CA GLU A 98 -3.16 -14.78 -1.05
C GLU A 98 -3.01 -13.65 -2.09
N TYR A 99 -4.00 -13.39 -2.93
CA TYR A 99 -3.91 -12.29 -3.89
C TYR A 99 -4.17 -10.91 -3.27
N HIS A 100 -4.68 -10.85 -2.04
CA HIS A 100 -5.03 -9.59 -1.40
C HIS A 100 -3.80 -8.74 -1.10
N ILE A 101 -3.91 -7.45 -1.40
CA ILE A 101 -2.92 -6.42 -1.13
C ILE A 101 -3.15 -5.88 0.27
N ASN A 102 -2.20 -6.13 1.16
CA ASN A 102 -2.28 -5.73 2.56
C ASN A 102 -1.02 -4.96 2.96
N TYR A 103 -1.16 -4.06 3.92
CA TYR A 103 0.00 -3.42 4.54
C TYR A 103 0.73 -4.43 5.43
N GLN A 104 2.04 -4.58 5.22
CA GLN A 104 2.90 -5.47 6.00
C GLN A 104 3.80 -4.63 6.90
N GLU A 105 3.52 -4.62 8.20
CA GLU A 105 4.23 -3.80 9.20
C GLU A 105 5.75 -4.06 9.20
N GLN A 106 6.17 -5.33 9.03
CA GLN A 106 7.60 -5.67 9.03
C GLN A 106 8.33 -5.11 7.80
N ALA A 107 7.64 -5.00 6.66
CA ALA A 107 8.19 -4.44 5.43
C ALA A 107 7.98 -2.92 5.35
N GLY A 108 7.07 -2.35 6.15
CA GLY A 108 6.66 -0.96 6.05
C GLY A 108 5.97 -0.61 4.73
N ALA A 109 5.39 -1.59 4.03
CA ALA A 109 4.87 -1.42 2.68
C ALA A 109 3.65 -2.29 2.41
N TYR A 110 2.86 -1.88 1.40
CA TYR A 110 1.80 -2.74 0.85
C TYR A 110 2.42 -3.85 0.03
N GLN A 111 2.00 -5.08 0.28
CA GLN A 111 2.48 -6.26 -0.42
C GLN A 111 1.36 -7.26 -0.70
N SER A 112 1.57 -8.09 -1.72
CA SER A 112 0.80 -9.30 -1.93
C SER A 112 1.68 -10.41 -2.50
N PRO A 113 1.45 -11.68 -2.11
CA PRO A 113 1.93 -12.81 -2.87
C PRO A 113 1.09 -13.04 -4.14
N ASN A 114 1.68 -13.76 -5.10
CA ASN A 114 1.00 -14.33 -6.24
C ASN A 114 1.51 -15.75 -6.41
N ARG A 115 0.76 -16.72 -5.90
CA ARG A 115 1.19 -18.12 -5.84
C ARG A 115 1.33 -18.75 -7.22
N LYS A 116 0.46 -18.41 -8.17
CA LYS A 116 0.46 -19.02 -9.51
C LYS A 116 1.68 -18.63 -10.32
N GLN A 117 2.18 -17.40 -10.14
CA GLN A 117 3.36 -16.89 -10.82
C GLN A 117 4.64 -16.94 -9.97
N ASP A 118 4.55 -17.46 -8.74
CA ASP A 118 5.62 -17.41 -7.72
C ASP A 118 6.19 -16.02 -7.46
N LEU A 119 5.33 -14.99 -7.39
CA LEU A 119 5.77 -13.61 -7.16
C LEU A 119 5.46 -13.13 -5.74
N ARG A 120 6.30 -12.23 -5.23
CA ARG A 120 5.95 -11.26 -4.20
C ARG A 120 6.04 -9.87 -4.80
N ILE A 121 4.96 -9.12 -4.68
CA ILE A 121 4.86 -7.75 -5.18
C ILE A 121 4.91 -6.78 -3.99
N THR A 122 5.73 -5.74 -4.09
CA THR A 122 5.71 -4.60 -3.18
C THR A 122 5.20 -3.37 -3.93
N TYR A 123 4.16 -2.73 -3.41
CA TYR A 123 3.50 -1.58 -4.03
C TYR A 123 3.99 -0.28 -3.41
N ARG A 124 4.22 0.73 -4.25
CA ARG A 124 4.61 2.08 -3.86
C ARG A 124 3.74 3.12 -4.57
N THR A 125 3.78 4.34 -4.05
CA THR A 125 3.10 5.50 -4.65
C THR A 125 3.71 5.90 -6.00
N ASP A 126 4.96 5.52 -6.27
CA ASP A 126 5.68 5.82 -7.50
C ASP A 126 5.86 4.59 -8.41
N GLY A 127 5.48 3.39 -7.96
CA GLY A 127 5.72 2.18 -8.75
C GLY A 127 5.60 0.89 -7.94
N PHE A 128 6.36 -0.12 -8.34
CA PHE A 128 6.35 -1.41 -7.68
C PHE A 128 7.69 -2.14 -7.78
N GLU A 129 7.82 -3.18 -6.97
CA GLU A 129 8.90 -4.17 -7.01
C GLU A 129 8.30 -5.57 -7.17
N LEU A 130 8.95 -6.42 -7.96
CA LEU A 130 8.67 -7.85 -8.10
C LEU A 130 9.91 -8.65 -7.74
N LYS A 131 9.71 -9.73 -6.99
CA LYS A 131 10.72 -10.76 -6.74
C LYS A 131 10.06 -12.15 -6.65
N PRO A 132 10.81 -13.25 -6.80
CA PRO A 132 10.29 -14.58 -6.50
C PRO A 132 9.87 -14.70 -5.04
N ARG A 133 8.87 -15.54 -4.78
CA ARG A 133 8.38 -15.77 -3.41
C ARG A 133 9.18 -16.83 -2.66
N VAL A 134 9.70 -17.84 -3.37
CA VAL A 134 10.45 -18.95 -2.74
C VAL A 134 11.94 -18.65 -2.67
N ASP A 135 12.54 -18.20 -3.77
CA ASP A 135 13.96 -17.83 -3.86
C ASP A 135 14.09 -16.31 -4.01
N GLU A 136 13.88 -15.60 -2.89
CA GLU A 136 13.74 -14.14 -2.89
C GLU A 136 14.96 -13.38 -3.42
N ASP A 137 16.14 -14.03 -3.49
CA ASP A 137 17.40 -13.43 -3.93
C ASP A 137 17.75 -13.74 -5.41
N ALA A 138 16.96 -14.58 -6.09
CA ALA A 138 17.28 -15.00 -7.46
C ALA A 138 17.24 -13.84 -8.47
N TRP A 139 16.23 -12.97 -8.36
CA TRP A 139 16.12 -11.76 -9.18
C TRP A 139 15.17 -10.74 -8.55
N LYS A 140 15.32 -9.49 -8.97
CA LYS A 140 14.43 -8.39 -8.61
C LYS A 140 14.19 -7.47 -9.80
N VAL A 141 12.94 -7.04 -9.97
CA VAL A 141 12.54 -6.02 -10.94
C VAL A 141 11.87 -4.87 -10.20
N GLU A 142 12.31 -3.65 -10.48
CA GLU A 142 11.69 -2.43 -9.98
C GLU A 142 11.26 -1.57 -11.16
N ILE A 143 10.03 -1.08 -11.11
CA ILE A 143 9.49 -0.13 -12.08
C ILE A 143 8.97 1.06 -11.29
N SER A 144 9.38 2.25 -11.69
CA SER A 144 8.92 3.53 -11.14
C SER A 144 8.47 4.47 -12.25
N LEU A 145 7.40 5.20 -11.98
CA LEU A 145 6.96 6.33 -12.77
C LEU A 145 7.89 7.51 -12.46
N ASP A 146 8.48 8.12 -13.49
CA ASP A 146 9.27 9.35 -13.32
C ASP A 146 8.36 10.60 -13.37
N ARG A 147 7.55 10.70 -14.44
CA ARG A 147 6.63 11.83 -14.67
C ARG A 147 5.55 11.49 -15.68
N ILE A 148 4.42 12.21 -15.61
CA ILE A 148 3.34 12.20 -16.61
C ILE A 148 3.13 13.63 -17.08
N GLY A 149 2.98 13.86 -18.40
CA GLY A 149 2.61 15.16 -18.93
C GLY A 149 3.45 15.60 -20.11
N LYS A 150 3.67 16.91 -20.21
CA LYS A 150 4.41 17.55 -21.30
C LYS A 150 5.49 18.47 -20.76
N PRO A 151 6.51 18.83 -21.57
CA PRO A 151 7.53 19.78 -21.14
C PRO A 151 6.92 21.09 -20.62
N GLY A 152 7.19 21.41 -19.34
CA GLY A 152 6.67 22.60 -18.67
C GLY A 152 5.41 22.37 -17.83
N ASP A 153 4.77 21.20 -17.94
CA ASP A 153 3.55 20.81 -17.22
C ASP A 153 3.63 19.32 -16.86
N TRP A 154 4.53 19.01 -15.92
CA TRP A 154 4.78 17.65 -15.44
C TRP A 154 4.02 17.40 -14.14
N MET A 155 3.22 16.33 -14.12
CA MET A 155 2.74 15.71 -12.90
C MET A 155 3.78 14.69 -12.43
N LEU A 156 4.21 14.83 -11.18
CA LEU A 156 5.20 13.96 -10.54
C LEU A 156 4.50 13.01 -9.56
N PRO A 157 5.05 11.81 -9.30
CA PRO A 157 4.64 11.00 -8.17
C PRO A 157 4.89 11.74 -6.86
N SER A 158 3.93 11.61 -5.94
CA SER A 158 4.02 12.12 -4.58
C SER A 158 4.02 10.99 -3.56
N ASP A 159 4.92 11.04 -2.59
CA ASP A 159 4.89 10.18 -1.40
C ASP A 159 3.67 10.45 -0.51
N LYS A 160 2.94 11.53 -0.77
CA LYS A 160 1.71 11.92 -0.06
C LYS A 160 0.44 11.48 -0.78
N ALA A 161 0.56 10.64 -1.81
CA ALA A 161 -0.61 10.10 -2.50
C ALA A 161 -1.51 9.34 -1.51
N THR A 162 -2.81 9.47 -1.70
CA THR A 162 -3.78 8.74 -0.88
C THR A 162 -3.83 7.31 -1.37
N ILE A 163 -3.49 6.35 -0.48
CA ILE A 163 -3.61 4.93 -0.78
C ILE A 163 -4.96 4.41 -0.34
N THR A 164 -5.67 3.72 -1.23
CA THR A 164 -6.87 2.95 -0.91
C THR A 164 -6.68 1.50 -1.35
N THR A 165 -7.03 0.55 -0.49
CA THR A 165 -6.91 -0.89 -0.76
C THR A 165 -8.24 -1.60 -0.58
N HIS A 166 -8.52 -2.55 -1.48
CA HIS A 166 -9.66 -3.44 -1.38
C HIS A 166 -9.31 -4.80 -2.00
N GLU A 167 -9.21 -5.83 -1.15
CA GLU A 167 -8.84 -7.19 -1.56
C GLU A 167 -7.57 -7.19 -2.43
N ALA A 168 -7.65 -7.67 -3.67
CA ALA A 168 -6.54 -7.76 -4.61
C ALA A 168 -6.20 -6.44 -5.35
N SER A 169 -6.80 -5.32 -4.95
CA SER A 169 -6.65 -4.03 -5.63
C SER A 169 -6.11 -2.93 -4.72
N LEU A 170 -5.26 -2.07 -5.28
CA LEU A 170 -4.71 -0.89 -4.61
C LEU A 170 -4.75 0.29 -5.58
N VAL A 171 -5.19 1.45 -5.09
CA VAL A 171 -5.18 2.72 -5.83
C VAL A 171 -4.28 3.70 -5.08
N ALA A 172 -3.30 4.27 -5.79
CA ALA A 172 -2.53 5.41 -5.32
C ALA A 172 -3.02 6.67 -6.05
N ASP A 173 -3.69 7.55 -5.33
CA ASP A 173 -4.28 8.77 -5.88
C ASP A 173 -3.37 9.99 -5.68
N HIS A 174 -2.90 10.57 -6.78
CA HIS A 174 -2.04 11.76 -6.84
C HIS A 174 -2.81 13.03 -7.18
N GLY A 175 -4.15 13.00 -7.19
CA GLY A 175 -5.02 14.10 -7.58
C GLY A 175 -5.24 14.16 -9.10
N GLY A 176 -4.24 14.63 -9.85
CA GLY A 176 -4.33 14.76 -11.32
C GLY A 176 -4.38 13.42 -12.06
N TYR A 177 -3.91 12.35 -11.43
CA TYR A 177 -3.92 10.98 -11.94
C TYR A 177 -3.92 9.94 -10.82
N THR A 178 -4.22 8.69 -11.15
CA THR A 178 -4.05 7.53 -10.26
C THR A 178 -3.13 6.48 -10.86
N MET A 179 -2.55 5.68 -9.96
CA MET A 179 -1.92 4.42 -10.28
C MET A 179 -2.75 3.30 -9.66
N ASP A 180 -3.36 2.49 -10.52
CA ASP A 180 -4.25 1.41 -10.10
C ASP A 180 -3.51 0.08 -10.27
N TYR A 181 -3.46 -0.71 -9.20
CA TYR A 181 -2.85 -2.01 -9.17
C TYR A 181 -3.91 -3.09 -8.93
N HIS A 182 -3.77 -4.21 -9.61
CA HIS A 182 -4.60 -5.39 -9.40
C HIS A 182 -3.74 -6.66 -9.49
N ASN A 183 -3.86 -7.53 -8.49
CA ASN A 183 -3.14 -8.80 -8.45
C ASN A 183 -4.10 -9.97 -8.73
N GLY A 184 -3.93 -10.64 -9.86
CA GLY A 184 -4.74 -11.78 -10.27
C GLY A 184 -3.91 -13.02 -10.54
N GLU A 185 -4.54 -14.12 -10.93
CA GLU A 185 -3.84 -15.35 -11.30
C GLU A 185 -2.86 -15.15 -12.48
N GLU A 186 -3.18 -14.22 -13.38
CA GLU A 186 -2.35 -13.83 -14.53
C GLU A 186 -1.10 -13.03 -14.14
N GLY A 187 -0.99 -12.59 -12.88
CA GLY A 187 0.06 -11.71 -12.39
C GLY A 187 -0.48 -10.38 -11.87
N MET A 188 0.40 -9.39 -11.76
CA MET A 188 0.05 -8.04 -11.36
C MET A 188 -0.15 -7.16 -12.60
N ARG A 189 -1.30 -6.47 -12.66
CA ARG A 189 -1.61 -5.44 -13.65
C ARG A 189 -1.48 -4.07 -13.00
N GLN A 190 -0.85 -3.13 -13.72
CA GLN A 190 -0.82 -1.71 -13.40
C GLN A 190 -1.54 -0.93 -14.50
N ASN A 191 -2.38 0.02 -14.10
CA ASN A 191 -2.98 1.02 -14.99
C ASN A 191 -2.63 2.43 -14.49
N PHE A 192 -2.53 3.38 -15.42
CA PHE A 192 -2.47 4.80 -15.11
C PHE A 192 -3.76 5.47 -15.59
N VAL A 193 -4.48 6.13 -14.69
CA VAL A 193 -5.69 6.87 -15.05
C VAL A 193 -5.41 8.36 -14.90
N VAL A 194 -5.25 9.05 -16.02
CA VAL A 194 -5.02 10.49 -16.04
C VAL A 194 -6.37 11.21 -16.16
N ARG A 195 -6.73 12.01 -15.14
CA ARG A 195 -8.04 12.67 -15.07
C ARG A 195 -8.05 14.01 -15.79
N GLU A 196 -6.92 14.72 -15.76
CA GLU A 196 -6.77 16.03 -16.38
C GLU A 196 -5.86 15.92 -17.61
N ARG A 197 -6.34 16.39 -18.76
CA ARG A 197 -5.53 16.46 -19.98
C ARG A 197 -4.37 17.45 -19.74
N PRO A 198 -3.10 17.03 -19.89
CA PRO A 198 -1.97 17.96 -19.83
C PRO A 198 -2.08 19.04 -20.91
N GLN A 199 -1.76 20.28 -20.58
CA GLN A 199 -2.04 21.43 -21.46
C GLN A 199 -1.37 21.33 -22.85
N GLY A 200 -1.97 21.96 -23.86
CA GLY A 200 -1.43 22.11 -25.21
C GLY A 200 -2.00 21.18 -26.28
N ASP A 201 -1.76 21.54 -27.55
CA ASP A 201 -2.47 21.00 -28.73
C ASP A 201 -1.85 19.73 -29.35
N GLY A 202 -0.78 19.20 -28.76
CA GLY A 202 -0.21 17.90 -29.18
C GLY A 202 -1.23 16.75 -29.00
N PRO A 203 -1.13 15.67 -29.81
CA PRO A 203 -2.02 14.51 -29.72
C PRO A 203 -2.15 14.02 -28.27
#